data_AF-A0A7L4F0Z4-F1
#
_entry.id   AF-A0A7L4F0Z4-F1
#
_cell.length_a   1.000
_cell.length_b   1.000
_cell.length_c   1.000
_cell.angle_alpha   90.00
_cell.angle_beta   90.00
_cell.angle_gamma   90.00
#
_symmetry.space_group_name_H-M   'P 1'
#
loop_
_entity.id
_entity.type
_entity.pdbx_description
1 polymer ?
#
loop_
_entity_poly.entity_id
_entity_poly.type
_entity_poly.pdbx_seq_one_letter_code
_entity_poly.pdbx_strand_id
1 'polypeptide(L)'
;GAAFSHSLSSGLSTALAVLCHELPHELGDLAVLLRAGTAPRSLLLLNLLSALLSCLGAVAGVALGRSGTPLAPWVLTATAGIFLYVALADMLPEALRGSGGGTWSRFALQNAGFVLGAGIMLGIALAEGHLRSWLQP
;
A
#
# COMPACT_ATOMS: atom_id res chain seq x y z
N GLY A 1 5.41 9.33 4.48
CA GLY A 1 5.68 10.75 4.83
C GLY A 1 5.39 11.05 6.29
N ALA A 2 4.13 11.26 6.65
CA ALA A 2 3.72 11.69 7.99
C ALA A 2 4.24 10.82 9.15
N ALA A 3 4.32 9.49 8.99
CA ALA A 3 4.86 8.61 10.04
C ALA A 3 6.31 8.94 10.47
N PHE A 4 7.13 9.49 9.56
CA PHE A 4 8.50 9.92 9.86
C PHE A 4 8.57 11.18 10.73
N SER A 5 7.46 11.91 10.93
CA SER A 5 7.46 13.07 11.83
C SER A 5 7.44 12.67 13.30
N HIS A 6 7.01 11.45 13.63
CA HIS A 6 7.01 10.91 15.00
C HIS A 6 8.35 10.29 15.38
N SER A 7 8.86 9.36 14.59
CA SER A 7 10.19 8.78 14.78
C SER A 7 10.71 8.12 13.51
N LEU A 8 12.03 7.99 13.38
CA LEU A 8 12.66 7.32 12.24
C LEU A 8 12.27 5.83 12.18
N SER A 9 12.20 5.16 13.34
CA SER A 9 11.80 3.75 13.44
C SER A 9 10.34 3.52 13.00
N SER A 10 9.41 4.35 13.47
CA SER A 10 8.00 4.26 13.03
C SER A 10 7.85 4.58 11.55
N GLY A 11 8.54 5.62 11.07
CA GLY A 11 8.53 5.96 9.65
C GLY A 11 9.05 4.84 8.75
N LEU A 12 10.18 4.20 9.12
CA LEU A 12 10.74 3.06 8.40
C LEU A 12 9.82 1.83 8.43
N SER A 13 9.22 1.53 9.59
CA SER A 13 8.23 0.45 9.72
C SER A 13 7.05 0.66 8.78
N THR A 14 6.45 1.85 8.80
CA THR A 14 5.32 2.18 7.93
C THR A 14 5.73 2.17 6.45
N ALA A 15 6.92 2.64 6.10
CA ALA A 15 7.40 2.61 4.72
C ALA A 15 7.62 1.17 4.21
N LEU A 16 8.18 0.29 5.03
CA LEU A 16 8.34 -1.13 4.71
C LEU A 16 6.98 -1.82 4.58
N ALA A 17 6.06 -1.54 5.50
CA ALA A 17 4.69 -2.05 5.42
C ALA A 17 4.05 -1.66 4.09
N VAL A 18 4.14 -0.36 3.73
CA VAL A 18 3.62 0.16 2.47
C VAL A 18 4.25 -0.53 1.26
N LEU A 19 5.57 -0.62 1.25
CA LEU A 19 6.31 -1.30 0.18
C LEU A 19 5.84 -2.76 -0.02
N CYS A 20 5.64 -3.50 1.07
CA CYS A 20 5.24 -4.91 0.99
C CYS A 20 3.86 -5.13 0.35
N HIS A 21 2.93 -4.17 0.43
CA HIS A 21 1.62 -4.29 -0.20
C HIS A 21 1.49 -3.55 -1.54
N GLU A 22 2.29 -2.51 -1.76
CA GLU A 22 2.29 -1.76 -3.02
C GLU A 22 3.04 -2.50 -4.12
N LEU A 23 4.11 -3.23 -3.78
CA LEU A 23 4.92 -3.95 -4.76
C LEU A 23 4.12 -5.05 -5.49
N PRO A 24 3.30 -5.88 -4.81
CA PRO A 24 2.34 -6.75 -5.48
C PRO A 24 1.30 -6.00 -6.31
N HIS A 25 0.83 -4.85 -5.84
CA HIS A 25 -0.20 -4.04 -6.51
C HIS A 25 0.33 -3.50 -7.85
N GLU A 26 1.50 -2.85 -7.85
CA GLU A 26 2.13 -2.32 -9.06
C GLU A 26 2.49 -3.43 -10.06
N LEU A 27 2.91 -4.61 -9.59
CA LEU A 27 3.14 -5.76 -10.47
C LEU A 27 1.85 -6.27 -11.13
N GLY A 28 0.72 -6.22 -10.41
CA GLY A 28 -0.60 -6.51 -10.94
C GLY A 28 -1.01 -5.51 -12.03
N ASP A 29 -0.88 -4.21 -11.75
CA ASP A 29 -1.18 -3.14 -12.70
C ASP A 29 -0.29 -3.24 -13.95
N LEU A 30 1.00 -3.53 -13.77
CA LEU A 30 1.93 -3.81 -14.84
C LEU A 30 1.46 -4.99 -15.71
N ALA A 31 1.04 -6.09 -15.09
CA ALA A 31 0.52 -7.24 -15.82
C ALA A 31 -0.76 -6.92 -16.62
N VAL A 32 -1.67 -6.12 -16.06
CA VAL A 32 -2.88 -5.66 -16.75
C VAL A 32 -2.54 -4.76 -17.94
N LEU A 33 -1.65 -3.77 -17.76
CA LEU A 33 -1.23 -2.86 -18.82
C LEU A 33 -0.46 -3.57 -19.93
N LEU A 34 0.37 -4.56 -19.60
CA LEU A 34 1.04 -5.40 -20.60
C LEU A 34 0.03 -6.22 -21.42
N ARG A 35 -1.00 -6.79 -20.77
CA ARG A 35 -2.09 -7.49 -21.46
C ARG A 35 -2.94 -6.56 -22.34
N ALA A 36 -3.06 -5.28 -21.97
CA ALA A 36 -3.73 -4.26 -22.76
C ALA A 36 -2.93 -3.77 -23.98
N GLY A 37 -1.69 -4.25 -24.17
CA GLY A 37 -0.85 -3.89 -25.32
C GLY A 37 -0.15 -2.54 -25.18
N THR A 38 0.00 -2.02 -23.96
CA THR A 38 0.63 -0.72 -23.69
C THR A 38 2.11 -0.76 -24.08
N ALA A 39 2.61 0.26 -24.78
CA ALA A 39 4.00 0.31 -25.23
C ALA A 39 4.97 0.46 -24.03
N PRO A 40 6.14 -0.23 -24.03
CA PRO A 40 7.06 -0.28 -22.88
C PRO A 40 7.55 1.10 -22.41
N ARG A 41 7.68 2.06 -23.34
CA ARG A 41 8.03 3.45 -23.00
C ARG A 41 6.95 4.15 -22.18
N SER A 42 5.67 3.90 -22.47
CA SER A 42 4.56 4.49 -21.73
C SER A 42 4.44 3.89 -20.34
N LEU A 43 4.64 2.57 -20.20
CA LEU A 43 4.70 1.92 -18.89
C LEU A 43 5.81 2.50 -18.01
N LEU A 44 7.00 2.71 -18.59
CA LEU A 44 8.13 3.28 -17.86
C LEU A 44 7.86 4.73 -17.41
N LEU A 45 7.22 5.54 -18.27
CA LEU A 45 6.84 6.92 -17.95
C LEU A 45 5.77 7.00 -16.86
N LEU A 46 4.75 6.12 -16.91
CA LEU A 46 3.71 6.07 -15.88
C LEU A 46 4.31 5.66 -14.52
N ASN A 47 5.18 4.66 -14.50
CA ASN A 47 5.88 4.25 -13.28
C ASN A 47 6.76 5.39 -12.72
N LEU A 48 7.51 6.06 -13.59
CA LEU A 48 8.35 7.18 -13.16
C LEU A 48 7.52 8.34 -12.59
N LEU A 49 6.38 8.66 -13.22
CA LEU A 49 5.48 9.70 -12.73
C LEU A 49 4.88 9.31 -11.37
N SER A 50 4.47 8.05 -11.21
CA SER A 50 3.99 7.50 -9.92
C SER A 50 5.06 7.66 -8.82
N ALA A 51 6.30 7.25 -9.10
CA ALA A 51 7.41 7.38 -8.16
C ALA A 51 7.70 8.84 -7.76
N LEU A 52 7.62 9.78 -8.71
CA LEU A 52 7.78 11.22 -8.43
C LEU A 52 6.66 11.76 -7.54
N LEU A 53 5.40 11.41 -7.84
CA LEU A 53 4.26 11.79 -7.01
C LEU A 53 4.37 11.21 -5.59
N SER A 54 4.80 9.96 -5.45
CA SER A 54 5.03 9.31 -4.16
C SER A 54 6.13 10.03 -3.36
N CYS A 55 7.24 10.40 -4.02
CA CYS A 55 8.31 11.17 -3.39
C CYS A 55 7.82 12.55 -2.91
N LEU A 56 7.07 13.28 -3.75
CA LEU A 56 6.46 14.55 -3.38
C LEU A 56 5.50 14.41 -2.19
N GLY A 57 4.63 13.40 -2.21
CA GLY A 57 3.72 13.09 -1.11
C GLY A 57 4.46 12.73 0.19
N ALA A 58 5.58 12.02 0.10
CA ALA A 58 6.42 11.70 1.25
C ALA A 58 7.02 12.96 1.90
N VAL A 59 7.59 13.87 1.09
CA VAL A 59 8.14 15.15 1.55
C VAL A 59 7.06 16.02 2.16
N ALA A 60 5.93 16.18 1.47
CA ALA A 60 4.78 16.93 1.96
C ALA A 60 4.26 16.37 3.30
N GLY A 61 4.14 15.05 3.42
CA GLY A 61 3.71 14.39 4.65
C GLY A 61 4.64 14.64 5.83
N VAL A 62 5.97 14.66 5.62
CA VAL A 62 6.92 15.02 6.69
C VAL A 62 6.79 16.48 7.09
N ALA A 63 6.67 17.39 6.11
CA ALA A 63 6.52 18.82 6.36
C ALA A 63 5.23 19.12 7.17
N LEU A 64 4.10 18.54 6.75
CA LEU A 64 2.82 18.62 7.46
C LEU A 64 2.91 18.04 8.88
N GLY A 65 3.58 16.89 9.04
CA GLY A 65 3.76 16.25 10.34
C GLY A 65 4.62 17.04 11.33
N ARG A 66 5.43 18.01 10.87
CA ARG A 66 6.26 18.89 11.70
C ARG A 66 5.65 20.26 11.99
N SER A 67 4.48 20.57 11.44
CA SER A 67 3.86 21.90 11.47
C SER A 67 3.31 22.35 12.85
N GLY A 68 3.66 21.67 13.95
CA GLY A 68 3.24 22.00 15.33
C GLY A 68 1.75 21.76 15.63
N THR A 69 0.94 21.49 14.60
CA THR A 69 -0.48 21.14 14.71
C THR A 69 -0.66 19.63 14.53
N PRO A 70 -1.64 18.99 15.20
CA PRO A 70 -1.85 17.54 15.14
C PRO A 70 -2.54 17.13 13.83
N LEU A 71 -1.91 17.42 12.69
CA LEU A 71 -2.43 17.08 11.35
C LEU A 71 -2.11 15.65 10.93
N ALA A 72 -1.09 15.02 11.54
CA ALA A 72 -0.67 13.67 11.17
C ALA A 72 -1.82 12.63 11.28
N PRO A 73 -2.63 12.58 12.36
CA PRO A 73 -3.77 11.67 12.44
C PRO A 73 -4.80 11.90 11.33
N TRP A 74 -5.11 13.15 11.00
CA TRP A 74 -6.07 13.48 9.93
C TRP A 74 -5.57 13.02 8.55
N VAL A 75 -4.29 13.23 8.27
CA VAL A 75 -3.65 12.75 7.04
C VAL A 75 -3.71 11.22 7.00
N LEU A 76 -3.39 10.54 8.10
CA LEU A 76 -3.45 9.07 8.18
C LEU A 76 -4.87 8.52 8.00
N THR A 77 -5.89 9.15 8.61
CA THR A 77 -7.29 8.76 8.41
C THR A 77 -7.74 8.98 6.96
N ALA A 78 -7.34 10.10 6.34
CA ALA A 78 -7.61 10.35 4.93
C ALA A 78 -6.94 9.31 4.03
N THR A 79 -5.66 8.97 4.28
CA THR A 79 -4.93 7.93 3.55
C THR A 79 -5.59 6.55 3.69
N ALA A 80 -6.01 6.18 4.91
CA ALA A 80 -6.72 4.93 5.14
C ALA A 80 -8.04 4.86 4.35
N GLY A 81 -8.78 5.97 4.28
CA GLY A 81 -10.01 6.06 3.47
C GLY A 81 -9.76 5.90 1.97
N ILE A 82 -8.70 6.53 1.43
CA ILE A 82 -8.33 6.40 0.02
C ILE A 82 -7.92 4.96 -0.32
N PHE A 83 -7.11 4.31 0.53
CA PHE A 83 -6.74 2.90 0.32
C PHE A 83 -7.95 1.97 0.38
N LEU A 84 -8.89 2.22 1.29
CA LEU A 84 -10.13 1.45 1.31
C LEU A 84 -10.95 1.66 0.03
N TYR A 85 -11.04 2.90 -0.47
CA TYR A 85 -11.71 3.20 -1.73
C TYR A 85 -11.06 2.48 -2.91
N VAL A 86 -9.73 2.59 -3.09
CA VAL A 86 -9.00 1.92 -4.18
C VAL A 86 -9.15 0.40 -4.10
N ALA A 87 -9.05 -0.17 -2.89
CA ALA A 87 -9.22 -1.61 -2.70
C ALA A 87 -10.62 -2.09 -3.13
N LEU A 88 -11.66 -1.31 -2.86
CA LEU A 88 -13.05 -1.65 -3.21
C LEU A 88 -13.41 -1.31 -4.66
N ALA A 89 -12.93 -0.18 -5.19
CA ALA A 89 -13.31 0.34 -6.49
C ALA A 89 -12.49 -0.27 -7.63
N ASP A 90 -11.20 -0.53 -7.40
CA ASP A 90 -10.28 -0.99 -8.46
C ASP A 90 -9.93 -2.48 -8.29
N MET A 91 -9.43 -2.88 -7.12
CA MET A 91 -8.92 -4.24 -6.90
C MET A 91 -10.03 -5.31 -6.80
N LEU A 92 -11.12 -5.02 -6.09
CA LEU A 92 -12.21 -5.99 -5.89
C LEU A 92 -12.89 -6.41 -7.22
N PRO A 93 -13.26 -5.49 -8.14
CA PRO A 93 -13.83 -5.87 -9.43
C PRO A 93 -12.88 -6.71 -10.29
N GLU A 94 -11.58 -6.40 -10.29
CA GLU A 94 -10.59 -7.15 -11.06
C GLU A 94 -10.42 -8.58 -10.52
N ALA A 95 -10.39 -8.72 -9.19
CA ALA A 95 -10.32 -10.03 -8.54
C ALA A 95 -11.54 -10.90 -8.84
N LEU A 96 -12.72 -10.30 -9.05
CA LEU A 96 -13.95 -11.01 -9.45
C LEU A 96 -14.00 -11.36 -10.95
N ARG A 97 -13.23 -10.66 -11.80
CA ARG A 97 -13.21 -10.85 -13.26
C ARG A 97 -12.26 -11.95 -13.74
N GLY A 98 -11.45 -12.54 -12.85
CA GLY A 98 -10.45 -13.57 -13.19
C GLY A 98 -11.00 -14.76 -13.99
N SER A 99 -10.58 -14.88 -15.25
CA SER A 99 -11.00 -15.92 -16.18
C SER A 99 -10.09 -17.15 -16.12
N GLY A 100 -10.40 -18.11 -15.24
CA GLY A 100 -9.77 -19.45 -15.25
C GLY A 100 -10.05 -20.27 -13.98
N GLY A 101 -10.59 -21.48 -14.14
CA GLY A 101 -10.83 -22.44 -13.03
C GLY A 101 -12.29 -22.55 -12.56
N GLY A 102 -12.61 -23.64 -11.86
CA GLY A 102 -13.94 -23.87 -11.28
C GLY A 102 -14.28 -22.88 -10.17
N THR A 103 -15.58 -22.52 -10.04
CA THR A 103 -16.09 -21.53 -9.07
C THR A 103 -15.60 -21.75 -7.64
N TRP A 104 -15.49 -23.01 -7.20
CA TRP A 104 -15.05 -23.35 -5.86
C TRP A 104 -13.55 -23.13 -5.61
N SER A 105 -12.72 -23.40 -6.63
CA SER A 105 -11.27 -23.16 -6.54
C SER A 105 -10.95 -21.67 -6.49
N ARG A 106 -11.66 -20.85 -7.27
CA ARG A 106 -11.52 -19.38 -7.22
C ARG A 106 -11.91 -18.83 -5.86
N PHE A 107 -13.04 -19.27 -5.31
CA PHE A 107 -13.48 -18.85 -3.98
C PHE A 107 -12.44 -19.20 -2.91
N ALA A 108 -11.92 -20.44 -2.93
CA ALA A 108 -10.89 -20.86 -1.98
C ALA A 108 -9.59 -20.04 -2.13
N LEU A 109 -9.11 -19.84 -3.36
CA LEU A 109 -7.88 -19.10 -3.64
C LEU A 109 -8.00 -17.62 -3.26
N GLN A 110 -9.15 -17.01 -3.52
CA GLN A 110 -9.41 -15.60 -3.23
C GLN A 110 -9.54 -15.34 -1.72
N ASN A 111 -10.25 -16.21 -1.00
CA ASN A 111 -10.28 -16.13 0.46
C ASN A 111 -8.92 -16.41 1.07
N ALA A 112 -8.17 -17.40 0.56
CA ALA A 112 -6.81 -17.66 1.00
C ALA A 112 -5.88 -16.46 0.78
N GLY A 113 -5.96 -15.80 -0.38
CA GLY A 113 -5.22 -14.57 -0.67
C GLY A 113 -5.58 -13.42 0.27
N PHE A 114 -6.87 -13.22 0.55
CA PHE A 114 -7.35 -12.19 1.48
C PHE A 114 -6.86 -12.45 2.92
N VAL A 115 -6.98 -13.69 3.39
CA VAL A 115 -6.51 -14.11 4.73
C VAL A 115 -5.00 -14.00 4.83
N LEU A 116 -4.25 -14.40 3.79
CA LEU A 116 -2.80 -14.26 3.74
C LEU A 116 -2.39 -12.78 3.81
N GLY A 117 -3.01 -11.92 2.98
CA GLY A 117 -2.72 -10.49 2.97
C GLY A 117 -3.03 -9.82 4.31
N ALA A 118 -4.20 -10.12 4.89
CA ALA A 118 -4.57 -9.66 6.22
C ALA A 118 -3.59 -10.17 7.30
N GLY A 119 -3.16 -11.43 7.21
CA GLY A 119 -2.19 -12.04 8.11
C GLY A 119 -0.81 -11.38 8.04
N ILE A 120 -0.33 -11.06 6.83
CA ILE A 120 0.94 -10.34 6.64
C ILE A 120 0.84 -8.94 7.24
N MET A 121 -0.23 -8.19 6.95
CA MET A 121 -0.45 -6.85 7.49
C MET A 121 -0.56 -6.86 9.02
N LEU A 122 -1.28 -7.83 9.59
CA LEU A 122 -1.38 -8.01 11.04
C LEU A 122 -0.02 -8.39 11.65
N GLY A 123 0.75 -9.26 11.00
CA GLY A 123 2.09 -9.65 11.42
C GLY A 123 3.05 -8.46 11.48
N ILE A 124 3.02 -7.60 10.46
CA ILE A 124 3.80 -6.35 10.43
C ILE A 124 3.35 -5.40 11.55
N ALA A 125 2.04 -5.24 11.77
CA ALA A 125 1.51 -4.39 12.83
C ALA A 125 1.90 -4.88 14.24
N LEU A 126 1.87 -6.20 14.47
CA LEU A 126 2.31 -6.80 15.74
C LEU A 126 3.82 -6.68 15.93
N ALA A 127 4.61 -6.87 14.86
CA ALA A 127 6.05 -6.67 14.89
C ALA A 127 6.43 -5.22 15.20
N GLU A 128 5.69 -4.24 14.66
CA GLU A 128 5.85 -2.82 15.03
C GLU A 128 5.55 -2.57 16.51
N GLY A 129 4.48 -3.19 17.05
CA GLY A 129 4.16 -3.11 18.48
C GLY A 129 5.28 -3.66 19.36
N HIS A 130 5.88 -4.79 18.97
CA HIS A 130 7.01 -5.38 19.69
C HIS A 130 8.26 -4.50 19.58
N LEU A 131 8.55 -3.94 18.39
CA LEU A 131 9.70 -3.05 18.17
C LEU A 131 9.58 -1.74 18.97
N ARG A 132 8.38 -1.16 19.07
CA ARG A 132 8.12 0.04 19.90
C ARG A 132 8.39 -0.21 21.39
N SER A 133 8.04 -1.40 21.90
CA SER A 133 8.27 -1.76 23.31
C SER A 133 9.76 -1.91 23.66
N TRP A 134 10.62 -2.22 22.68
CA TRP A 134 12.08 -2.31 22.87
C TRP A 134 12.80 -0.97 22.69
N LEU A 135 12.23 -0.01 21.95
CA LEU A 135 12.84 1.29 21.62
C LEU A 135 12.46 2.44 22.56
N GLN A 136 11.56 2.24 23.52
CA GLN A 136 11.29 3.19 24.60
C GLN A 136 11.74 2.59 25.94
N PRO A 137 12.95 2.93 26.44
CA PRO A 137 13.30 2.71 27.84
C PRO A 137 12.50 3.64 28.78
#